data_AF-A0A850BZ99-F1
#
_entry.id   AF-A0A850BZ99-F1
#
_cell.length_a   1.000
_cell.length_b   1.000
_cell.length_c   1.000
_cell.angle_alpha   90.00
_cell.angle_beta   90.00
_cell.angle_gamma   90.00
#
_symmetry.space_group_name_H-M   'P 1'
#
loop_
_entity.id
_entity.type
_entity.pdbx_description
1 polymer ?
#
loop_
_entity_poly.entity_id
_entity_poly.type
_entity_poly.pdbx_seq_one_letter_code
_entity_poly.pdbx_strand_id
1 'polypeptide(L)'
;MSDPTPGSRWHVTADGTVVKSYPKARDHSDPRREAPQGLTYLRYATARPVALADLQAMDERVARSMAAFGRLTMATLVVGVLGIAGVLAGWIVLPLLGANDAAGTVFFVSVPLLAVGVLALVIVPGAMRGSVNRAGAAAGLAPSPAQVVKEPEARALIEAPGTVSGPAAL
;
A
#
# COMPACT_ATOMS: atom_id res chain seq x y z
N MET A 1 -26.83 15.63 14.46
CA MET A 1 -26.72 15.25 13.03
C MET A 1 -25.25 14.98 12.79
N SER A 2 -24.82 13.73 12.98
CA SER A 2 -23.40 13.37 12.98
C SER A 2 -22.89 13.36 11.56
N ASP A 3 -22.04 14.32 11.22
CA ASP A 3 -21.37 14.41 9.93
C ASP A 3 -20.58 13.11 9.73
N PRO A 4 -20.87 12.30 8.69
CA PRO A 4 -20.11 11.09 8.45
C PRO A 4 -18.67 11.49 8.23
N THR A 5 -17.77 10.96 9.06
CA THR A 5 -16.32 11.17 8.93
C THR A 5 -15.97 11.05 7.46
N PRO A 6 -15.45 12.10 6.78
CA PRO A 6 -15.36 12.10 5.34
C PRO A 6 -14.32 11.05 4.94
N GLY A 7 -14.79 9.85 4.62
CA GLY A 7 -13.98 8.80 4.03
C GLY A 7 -13.36 9.31 2.73
N SER A 8 -12.33 8.65 2.24
CA SER A 8 -11.74 9.03 0.95
C SER A 8 -12.80 9.03 -0.15
N ARG A 9 -12.70 9.99 -1.07
CA ARG A 9 -13.64 10.11 -2.20
C ARG A 9 -12.90 10.37 -3.50
N TRP A 10 -13.49 9.86 -4.58
CA TRP A 10 -13.12 10.21 -5.94
C TRP A 10 -14.06 11.27 -6.48
N HIS A 11 -13.50 12.17 -7.27
CA HIS A 11 -14.20 13.23 -7.97
C HIS A 11 -13.71 13.21 -9.42
N VAL A 12 -14.64 13.11 -10.36
CA VAL A 12 -14.38 13.22 -11.80
C VAL A 12 -15.10 14.47 -12.28
N THR A 13 -14.34 15.48 -12.67
CA THR A 13 -14.88 16.76 -13.15
C THR A 13 -15.35 16.64 -14.60
N ALA A 14 -16.15 17.62 -15.05
CA ALA A 14 -16.68 17.63 -16.42
C ALA A 14 -15.60 17.71 -17.52
N ASP A 15 -14.44 18.29 -17.21
CA ASP A 15 -13.27 18.35 -18.11
C ASP A 15 -12.42 17.06 -18.09
N GLY A 16 -12.83 16.04 -17.32
CA GLY A 16 -12.13 14.76 -17.22
C GLY A 16 -10.96 14.74 -16.23
N THR A 17 -10.78 15.81 -15.44
CA THR A 17 -9.82 15.82 -14.33
C THR A 17 -10.28 14.90 -13.20
N VAL A 18 -9.36 14.09 -12.68
CA VAL A 18 -9.63 13.17 -11.57
C VAL A 18 -8.96 13.68 -10.30
N VAL A 19 -9.75 13.81 -9.23
CA VAL A 19 -9.27 14.23 -7.91
C VAL A 19 -9.65 13.18 -6.86
N LYS A 20 -8.69 12.75 -6.04
CA LYS A 20 -8.94 11.97 -4.82
C LYS A 20 -8.85 12.89 -3.62
N SER A 21 -9.86 12.88 -2.76
CA SER A 21 -9.81 13.52 -1.45
C SER A 21 -9.67 12.46 -0.35
N TYR A 22 -8.92 12.76 0.70
CA TYR A 22 -8.81 11.90 1.89
C TYR A 22 -8.52 12.75 3.14
N PRO A 23 -8.90 12.28 4.34
CA PRO A 23 -8.56 12.94 5.59
C PRO A 23 -7.07 13.18 5.72
N LYS A 24 -6.68 14.37 6.17
CA LYS A 24 -5.28 14.62 6.53
C LYS A 24 -4.87 13.61 7.61
N ALA A 25 -3.81 12.85 7.33
CA ALA A 25 -3.30 11.87 8.27
C ALA A 25 -2.76 12.59 9.51
N ARG A 26 -2.97 11.98 10.68
CA ARG A 26 -2.31 12.41 11.91
C ARG A 26 -0.80 12.32 11.72
N ASP A 27 -0.09 13.34 12.14
CA ASP A 27 1.37 13.27 12.21
C ASP A 27 1.77 12.30 13.32
N HIS A 28 2.39 11.17 12.95
CA HIS A 28 2.79 10.14 13.91
C HIS A 28 4.13 10.47 14.58
N SER A 29 4.83 11.52 14.12
CA SER A 29 6.07 12.00 14.76
C SER A 29 5.81 12.82 16.02
N ASP A 30 4.60 13.38 16.17
CA ASP A 30 4.13 14.05 17.38
C ASP A 30 2.78 13.47 17.83
N PRO A 31 2.79 12.46 18.72
CA PRO A 31 1.57 11.80 19.17
C PRO A 31 0.66 12.70 20.01
N ARG A 32 1.08 13.91 20.41
CA ARG A 32 0.23 14.88 21.11
C ARG A 32 -0.45 15.86 20.16
N ARG A 33 -0.04 15.91 18.90
CA ARG A 33 -0.70 16.72 17.88
C ARG A 33 -2.01 16.05 17.45
N GLU A 34 -3.09 16.82 17.52
CA GLU A 34 -4.36 16.44 16.91
C GLU A 34 -4.19 16.29 15.40
N ALA A 35 -4.98 15.40 14.79
CA ALA A 35 -5.00 15.28 13.34
C ALA A 35 -5.37 16.64 12.73
N PRO A 36 -4.62 17.13 11.73
CA PRO A 36 -4.96 18.38 11.08
C PRO A 36 -6.39 18.32 10.55
N GLN A 37 -7.21 19.32 10.87
CA GLN A 37 -8.55 19.40 10.31
C GLN A 37 -8.47 19.64 8.79
N GLY A 38 -9.37 19.01 8.03
CA GLY A 38 -9.51 19.16 6.59
C GLY A 38 -9.03 17.95 5.77
N LEU A 39 -9.11 18.11 4.45
CA LEU A 39 -8.82 17.06 3.47
C LEU A 39 -7.52 17.37 2.70
N THR A 40 -6.81 16.33 2.33
CA THR A 40 -5.77 16.40 1.30
C THR A 40 -6.39 16.02 -0.04
N TYR A 41 -6.03 16.77 -1.09
CA TYR A 41 -6.52 16.55 -2.44
C TYR A 41 -5.37 16.18 -3.37
N LEU A 42 -5.53 15.08 -4.09
CA LEU A 42 -4.60 14.58 -5.09
C LEU A 42 -5.24 14.65 -6.46
N ARG A 43 -4.62 15.37 -7.38
CA ARG A 43 -5.00 15.41 -8.79
C ARG A 43 -4.22 14.36 -9.57
N TYR A 44 -4.93 13.59 -10.37
CA TYR A 44 -4.38 12.59 -11.25
C TYR A 44 -4.53 13.05 -12.69
N ALA A 45 -3.46 12.90 -13.46
CA ALA A 45 -3.54 13.03 -14.91
C ALA A 45 -4.27 11.81 -15.48
N THR A 46 -5.08 12.02 -16.51
CA THR A 46 -5.81 10.97 -17.21
C THR A 46 -5.20 10.76 -18.60
N ALA A 47 -5.11 9.50 -19.02
CA ALA A 47 -4.67 9.12 -20.36
C ALA A 47 -5.85 8.90 -21.32
N ARG A 48 -7.04 8.67 -20.77
CA ARG A 48 -8.31 8.50 -21.49
C ARG A 48 -9.47 8.96 -20.60
N PRO A 49 -10.68 9.15 -21.13
CA PRO A 49 -11.86 9.43 -20.30
C PRO A 49 -12.02 8.35 -19.23
N VAL A 50 -12.21 8.78 -17.97
CA VAL A 50 -12.29 7.90 -16.80
C VAL A 50 -13.70 7.94 -16.23
N ALA A 51 -14.28 6.77 -15.99
CA ALA A 51 -15.53 6.66 -15.25
C ALA A 51 -15.27 6.48 -13.75
N LEU A 52 -16.17 7.00 -12.92
CA LEU A 52 -16.10 6.84 -11.46
C LEU A 52 -16.09 5.35 -11.05
N ALA A 53 -16.85 4.50 -11.75
CA ALA A 53 -16.89 3.07 -11.51
C ALA A 53 -15.54 2.37 -11.75
N ASP A 54 -14.77 2.83 -12.75
CA ASP A 54 -13.44 2.28 -13.04
C ASP A 54 -12.44 2.59 -11.91
N LEU A 55 -12.54 3.79 -11.32
CA LEU A 55 -11.73 4.19 -10.17
C LEU A 55 -12.07 3.40 -8.91
N GLN A 56 -13.36 3.10 -8.70
CA GLN A 56 -13.79 2.25 -7.58
C GLN A 56 -13.32 0.81 -7.74
N ALA A 57 -13.50 0.23 -8.93
CA ALA A 57 -13.00 -1.11 -9.24
C ALA A 57 -11.46 -1.18 -9.15
N MET A 58 -10.77 -0.09 -9.47
CA MET A 58 -9.32 0.03 -9.28
C MET A 58 -8.96 -0.03 -7.79
N ASP A 59 -9.58 0.78 -6.93
CA ASP A 59 -9.30 0.76 -5.50
C ASP A 59 -9.56 -0.65 -4.91
N GLU A 60 -10.63 -1.33 -5.31
CA GLU A 60 -10.91 -2.71 -4.85
C GLU A 60 -9.82 -3.71 -5.29
N ARG A 61 -9.29 -3.58 -6.50
CA ARG A 61 -8.17 -4.40 -6.99
C ARG A 61 -6.90 -4.11 -6.20
N VAL A 62 -6.64 -2.84 -5.90
CA VAL A 62 -5.50 -2.41 -5.09
C VAL A 62 -5.63 -2.94 -3.67
N ALA A 63 -6.80 -2.79 -3.02
CA ALA A 63 -7.06 -3.30 -1.67
C ALA A 63 -6.90 -4.82 -1.58
N ARG A 64 -7.44 -5.58 -2.54
CA ARG A 64 -7.21 -7.04 -2.62
C ARG A 64 -5.73 -7.38 -2.80
N SER A 65 -5.02 -6.64 -3.64
CA SER A 65 -3.57 -6.82 -3.83
C SER A 65 -2.82 -6.53 -2.53
N MET A 66 -3.13 -5.43 -1.85
CA MET A 66 -2.54 -5.05 -0.57
C MET A 66 -2.79 -6.11 0.50
N ALA A 67 -4.00 -6.66 0.59
CA ALA A 67 -4.31 -7.73 1.54
C ALA A 67 -3.49 -9.00 1.24
N ALA A 68 -3.36 -9.38 -0.03
CA ALA A 68 -2.53 -10.51 -0.44
C ALA A 68 -1.04 -10.26 -0.13
N PHE A 69 -0.52 -9.06 -0.42
CA PHE A 69 0.85 -8.69 -0.10
C PHE A 69 1.09 -8.62 1.41
N GLY A 70 0.15 -8.13 2.20
CA GLY A 70 0.25 -8.13 3.66
C GLY A 70 0.42 -9.54 4.23
N ARG A 71 -0.35 -10.51 3.71
CA ARG A 71 -0.19 -11.94 4.07
C ARG A 71 1.18 -12.48 3.67
N LEU A 72 1.64 -12.15 2.45
CA LEU A 72 2.94 -12.58 1.96
C LEU A 72 4.09 -11.99 2.80
N THR A 73 4.01 -10.70 3.16
CA THR A 73 4.98 -10.04 4.02
C THR A 73 5.00 -10.69 5.41
N MET A 74 3.83 -11.00 6.00
CA MET A 74 3.77 -11.70 7.27
C MET A 74 4.39 -13.10 7.19
N ALA A 75 4.09 -13.86 6.14
CA ALA A 75 4.70 -15.17 5.91
C ALA A 75 6.23 -15.05 5.76
N THR A 76 6.70 -14.04 5.04
CA THR A 76 8.14 -13.74 4.86
C THR A 76 8.82 -13.45 6.19
N LEU A 77 8.18 -12.67 7.07
CA LEU A 77 8.68 -12.41 8.42
C LEU A 77 8.78 -13.69 9.25
N VAL A 78 7.75 -14.56 9.21
CA VAL A 78 7.76 -15.84 9.92
C VAL A 78 8.89 -16.73 9.40
N VAL A 79 9.06 -16.84 8.08
CA VAL A 79 10.17 -17.59 7.46
C VAL A 79 11.51 -17.03 7.90
N GLY A 80 11.67 -15.70 7.93
CA GLY A 80 12.88 -15.05 8.42
C GLY A 80 13.18 -15.39 9.88
N VAL A 81 12.18 -15.28 10.77
CA VAL A 81 12.32 -15.61 12.19
C VAL A 81 12.69 -17.09 12.39
N LEU A 82 12.05 -18.01 11.65
CA LEU A 82 12.36 -19.44 11.69
C LEU A 82 13.79 -19.73 11.20
N GLY A 83 14.20 -19.05 10.12
CA GLY A 83 15.57 -19.15 9.61
C GLY A 83 16.60 -18.67 10.65
N ILE A 84 16.35 -17.54 11.31
CA ILE A 84 17.23 -17.03 12.38
C ILE A 84 17.29 -18.02 13.54
N ALA A 85 16.13 -18.50 14.00
CA ALA A 85 16.04 -19.45 15.09
C ALA A 85 16.76 -20.76 14.76
N GLY A 86 16.64 -21.25 13.53
CA GLY A 86 17.35 -22.43 13.05
C GLY A 86 18.87 -22.22 13.02
N VAL A 87 19.35 -21.08 12.52
CA VAL A 87 20.80 -20.76 12.58
C VAL A 87 21.31 -20.72 14.02
N LEU A 88 20.58 -20.08 14.93
CA LEU A 88 20.96 -20.02 16.35
C LEU A 88 20.95 -21.41 17.01
N ALA A 89 19.93 -22.23 16.73
CA ALA A 89 19.84 -23.58 17.25
C ALA A 89 20.95 -24.48 16.70
N GLY A 90 21.21 -24.43 15.39
CA GLY A 90 22.27 -25.17 14.72
C GLY A 90 23.68 -24.75 15.18
N TRP A 91 23.91 -23.46 15.38
CA TRP A 91 25.25 -22.96 15.70
C TRP A 91 25.59 -22.98 17.19
N ILE A 92 24.58 -22.84 18.07
CA ILE A 92 24.80 -22.66 19.50
C ILE A 92 24.23 -23.85 20.28
N VAL A 93 22.93 -24.12 20.14
CA VAL A 93 22.20 -25.05 21.02
C VAL A 93 22.58 -26.51 20.75
N LEU A 94 22.61 -26.93 19.49
CA LEU A 94 22.87 -28.32 19.10
C LEU A 94 24.32 -28.76 19.38
N PRO A 95 25.36 -27.93 19.12
CA PRO A 95 26.73 -28.26 19.51
C PRO A 95 26.94 -28.36 21.02
N LEU A 96 26.28 -27.51 21.81
CA LEU A 96 26.29 -27.58 23.28
C LEU A 96 25.71 -28.90 23.80
N LEU A 97 24.78 -29.52 23.06
CA LEU A 97 24.16 -30.80 23.39
C LEU A 97 24.92 -32.00 22.77
N GLY A 98 26.06 -31.78 22.12
CA GLY A 98 26.87 -32.83 21.49
C GLY A 98 26.30 -33.36 20.16
N ALA A 99 25.29 -32.71 19.58
CA ALA A 99 24.60 -33.13 18.37
C ALA A 99 25.16 -32.45 17.10
N ASN A 100 26.46 -32.63 16.84
CA ASN A 100 27.18 -31.90 15.79
C ASN A 100 26.72 -32.21 14.36
N ASP A 101 26.24 -33.44 14.09
CA ASP A 101 25.72 -33.80 12.76
C ASP A 101 24.35 -33.15 12.48
N ALA A 102 23.54 -32.97 13.52
CA ALA A 102 22.26 -32.27 13.43
C ALA A 102 22.46 -30.76 13.23
N ALA A 103 23.47 -30.17 13.87
CA ALA A 103 23.85 -28.77 13.70
C ALA A 103 24.10 -28.39 12.24
N GLY A 104 24.85 -29.22 11.50
CA GLY A 104 25.10 -29.01 10.07
C GLY A 104 23.82 -29.05 9.24
N THR A 105 22.93 -30.02 9.50
CA THR A 105 21.65 -30.16 8.79
C THR A 105 20.75 -28.94 9.02
N VAL A 106 20.63 -28.48 10.27
CA VAL A 106 19.81 -27.31 10.60
C VAL A 106 20.35 -26.05 9.93
N PHE A 107 21.68 -25.87 9.88
CA PHE A 107 22.30 -24.74 9.19
C PHE A 107 22.02 -24.75 7.68
N PHE A 108 22.14 -25.92 7.03
CA PHE A 108 21.85 -26.10 5.60
C PHE A 108 20.39 -25.82 5.23
N VAL A 109 19.44 -26.03 6.13
CA VAL A 109 18.02 -25.71 5.91
C VAL A 109 17.74 -24.22 6.18
N SER A 110 18.39 -23.67 7.21
CA SER A 110 18.11 -22.31 7.67
C SER A 110 18.64 -21.23 6.74
N VAL A 111 19.82 -21.43 6.14
CA VAL A 111 20.42 -20.45 5.21
C VAL A 111 19.58 -20.23 3.95
N PRO A 112 19.10 -21.26 3.24
CA PRO A 112 18.15 -21.08 2.14
C PRO A 112 16.84 -20.42 2.57
N LEU A 113 16.30 -20.77 3.74
CA LEU A 113 15.10 -20.13 4.29
C LEU A 113 15.31 -18.62 4.46
N LEU A 114 16.45 -18.21 5.00
CA LEU A 114 16.83 -16.81 5.15
C LEU A 114 16.99 -16.13 3.79
N ALA A 115 17.64 -16.78 2.83
CA ALA A 115 17.82 -16.24 1.48
C ALA A 115 16.46 -15.97 0.81
N VAL A 116 15.50 -16.88 0.94
CA VAL A 116 14.11 -16.69 0.46
C VAL A 116 13.45 -15.51 1.16
N GLY A 117 13.60 -15.40 2.48
CA GLY A 117 13.04 -14.30 3.26
C GLY A 117 13.58 -12.93 2.81
N VAL A 118 14.90 -12.81 2.64
CA VAL A 118 15.56 -11.58 2.19
C VAL A 118 15.18 -11.24 0.76
N LEU A 119 15.16 -12.22 -0.14
CA LEU A 119 14.80 -12.00 -1.54
C LEU A 119 13.36 -11.49 -1.68
N ALA A 120 12.42 -12.02 -0.88
CA ALA A 120 11.05 -11.54 -0.85
C ALA A 120 10.95 -10.06 -0.41
N LEU A 121 11.77 -9.60 0.55
CA LEU A 121 11.81 -8.18 0.96
C LEU A 121 12.23 -7.24 -0.18
N VAL A 122 13.02 -7.71 -1.13
CA VAL A 122 13.46 -6.92 -2.29
C VAL A 122 12.40 -6.94 -3.40
N ILE A 123 11.81 -8.09 -3.69
CA ILE A 123 10.90 -8.27 -4.83
C ILE A 123 9.49 -7.72 -4.55
N VAL A 124 8.96 -7.97 -3.35
CA VAL A 124 7.56 -7.69 -3.02
C VAL A 124 7.19 -6.19 -3.14
N PRO A 125 7.99 -5.23 -2.65
CA PRO A 125 7.68 -3.80 -2.80
C PRO A 125 7.63 -3.34 -4.27
N GLY A 126 8.53 -3.86 -5.11
CA GLY A 126 8.56 -3.55 -6.54
C GLY A 126 7.32 -4.10 -7.26
N ALA A 127 6.97 -5.36 -6.99
CA ALA A 127 5.77 -5.98 -7.54
C ALA A 127 4.48 -5.25 -7.12
N MET A 128 4.42 -4.75 -5.88
CA MET A 128 3.30 -3.97 -5.38
C MET A 128 3.16 -2.64 -6.13
N ARG A 129 4.24 -1.86 -6.29
CA ARG A 129 4.21 -0.60 -7.07
C ARG A 129 3.79 -0.85 -8.52
N GLY A 130 4.32 -1.91 -9.14
CA GLY A 130 3.93 -2.30 -10.49
C GLY A 130 2.46 -2.73 -10.61
N SER A 131 1.90 -3.38 -9.59
CA SER A 131 0.46 -3.70 -9.53
C SER A 131 -0.40 -2.43 -9.51
N VAL A 132 -0.08 -1.49 -8.62
CA VAL A 132 -0.83 -0.23 -8.48
C VAL A 132 -0.77 0.59 -9.77
N ASN A 133 0.42 0.72 -10.37
CA ASN A 133 0.57 1.45 -11.63
C ASN A 133 -0.22 0.81 -12.78
N ARG A 134 -0.24 -0.53 -12.86
CA ARG A 134 -1.04 -1.25 -13.85
C ARG A 134 -2.54 -1.08 -13.61
N ALA A 135 -2.98 -1.10 -12.35
CA ALA A 135 -4.37 -0.85 -12.00
C ALA A 135 -4.79 0.58 -12.36
N GLY A 136 -3.93 1.57 -12.08
CA GLY A 136 -4.13 2.97 -12.47
C GLY A 136 -4.22 3.15 -13.98
N ALA A 137 -3.29 2.58 -14.74
CA ALA A 137 -3.32 2.61 -16.19
C ALA A 137 -4.58 1.95 -16.76
N ALA A 138 -5.01 0.82 -16.18
CA ALA A 138 -6.25 0.14 -16.56
C ALA A 138 -7.50 1.00 -16.27
N ALA A 139 -7.50 1.78 -15.19
CA ALA A 139 -8.55 2.75 -14.89
C ALA A 139 -8.50 4.00 -15.79
N GLY A 140 -7.47 4.15 -16.62
CA GLY A 140 -7.29 5.30 -17.50
C GLY A 140 -6.50 6.45 -16.90
N LEU A 141 -5.89 6.26 -15.73
CA LEU A 141 -4.95 7.22 -15.17
C LEU A 141 -3.62 7.17 -15.93
N ALA A 142 -3.02 8.34 -16.17
CA ALA A 142 -1.71 8.43 -16.76
C ALA A 142 -0.64 7.94 -15.75
N PRO A 143 0.49 7.38 -16.23
CA PRO A 143 1.60 6.92 -15.39
C PRO A 143 2.42 8.11 -14.85
N SER A 144 1.76 9.07 -14.23
CA SER A 144 2.35 10.26 -13.59
C SER A 144 2.09 10.21 -12.09
N PRO A 145 3.03 10.68 -11.24
CA PRO A 145 2.73 10.89 -9.83
C PRO A 145 1.53 11.84 -9.68
N ALA A 146 0.69 11.54 -8.69
CA ALA A 146 -0.41 12.41 -8.33
C ALA A 146 0.13 13.74 -7.79
N GLN A 147 -0.51 14.83 -8.18
CA GLN A 147 -0.13 16.18 -7.74
C GLN A 147 -0.96 16.58 -6.52
N VAL A 148 -0.31 17.03 -5.46
CA VAL A 148 -1.02 17.61 -4.30
C VAL A 148 -1.58 18.97 -4.72
N VAL A 149 -2.89 19.13 -4.60
CA VAL A 149 -3.60 20.37 -4.95
C VAL A 149 -3.98 21.12 -3.68
N LYS A 150 -3.92 22.45 -3.73
CA LYS A 150 -4.36 23.30 -2.63
C LYS A 150 -5.87 23.18 -2.45
N GLU A 151 -6.32 23.15 -1.21
CA GLU A 151 -7.74 23.01 -0.86
C GLU A 151 -8.71 23.95 -1.60
N PRO A 152 -8.47 25.27 -1.74
CA PRO A 152 -9.39 26.14 -2.48
C PRO A 152 -9.47 25.79 -3.98
N GLU A 153 -8.36 25.41 -4.61
CA GLU A 153 -8.34 25.00 -6.02
C GLU A 153 -9.07 23.66 -6.20
N ALA A 154 -8.85 22.72 -5.29
CA ALA A 154 -9.53 21.43 -5.32
C ALA A 154 -11.05 21.57 -5.11
N ARG A 155 -11.49 22.44 -4.18
CA ARG A 155 -12.92 22.71 -3.98
C ARG A 155 -13.56 23.34 -5.21
N ALA A 156 -12.89 24.31 -5.85
CA ALA A 156 -13.38 24.92 -7.08
C ALA A 156 -13.61 23.89 -8.20
N LEU A 157 -12.72 22.89 -8.32
CA LEU A 157 -12.89 21.77 -9.24
C LEU A 157 -14.04 20.84 -8.84
N ILE A 158 -14.15 20.52 -7.55
CA ILE A 158 -15.17 19.58 -7.05
C ILE A 158 -16.58 20.17 -7.13
N GLU A 159 -16.73 21.46 -6.83
CA GLU A 159 -18.00 22.19 -6.84
C GLU A 159 -18.41 22.63 -8.26
N ALA A 160 -17.54 22.45 -9.26
CA ALA A 160 -17.84 22.78 -10.63
C ALA A 160 -19.05 21.97 -11.16
N PRO A 161 -19.93 22.58 -11.99
CA PRO A 161 -21.06 21.88 -12.58
C PRO A 161 -20.61 20.67 -13.41
N GLY A 162 -21.29 19.54 -13.24
CA GLY A 162 -20.98 18.30 -13.96
C GLY A 162 -19.91 17.42 -13.30
N THR A 163 -19.39 17.79 -12.13
CA THR A 163 -18.52 16.92 -11.34
C THR A 163 -19.30 15.77 -10.70
N VAL A 164 -18.86 14.54 -10.95
CA VAL A 164 -19.42 13.32 -10.37
C VAL A 164 -18.51 12.84 -9.25
N SER A 165 -19.08 12.61 -8.06
CA SER A 165 -18.32 12.23 -6.86
C SER A 165 -18.80 10.90 -6.31
N GLY A 166 -17.87 10.05 -5.87
CA GLY A 166 -18.18 8.75 -5.28
C GLY A 166 -17.27 8.39 -4.12
N PRO A 167 -17.64 7.40 -3.31
CA PRO A 167 -16.74 6.85 -2.32
C PRO A 167 -15.50 6.27 -3.02
N ALA A 168 -14.33 6.48 -2.40
CA ALA A 168 -13.11 5.78 -2.74
C ALA A 168 -12.87 4.73 -1.66
N ALA A 169 -12.50 3.52 -2.07
CA ALA A 169 -12.11 2.49 -1.12
C ALA A 169 -10.66 2.74 -0.70
N LEU A 170 -10.39 2.47 0.59
CA LEU A 170 -9.06 2.43 1.19
C LEU A 170 -8.84 1.01 1.72
#